data_AF-A0A2A2XNX7-F1
#
_entry.id   AF-A0A2A2XNX7-F1
#
_cell.length_a   1.000
_cell.length_b   1.000
_cell.length_c   1.000
_cell.angle_alpha   90.00
_cell.angle_beta   90.00
_cell.angle_gamma   90.00
#
_symmetry.space_group_name_H-M   'P 1'
#
loop_
_entity.id
_entity.type
_entity.pdbx_description
1 polymer ?
#
loop_
_entity_poly.entity_id
_entity_poly.type
_entity_poly.pdbx_seq_one_letter_code
_entity_poly.pdbx_strand_id
1 'polypeptide(L)'
;MKAKAILLASVLLVGCQSTGNVQQHAQSLSAAGQGEAAKFTSQARWMDDGTSIAPDGDLWAFIGDELKMGIPENDRIREQKQKYLRNKSYLHDVTLRAEPYMYWIAGQVKKRNMPMELVLLPIVESAFDPHATSGANAAGIWQIIPSTGRNYGLKQTRNYDARRDVVASTTAALNMMQRLNKMFDGDWLLTVAAYNSGEGRVMKAIKTNKARGKSTDFWSLPLPQETKQYVPKMLALSDILKNSKRYGVRLPTTDESRALARVHLSSPVEMAKVADMAGISVSKLKTFNAGVKGSTLGASGPQYVMVPKKHADQLRESLASGEIAAVQSTLVADNTPLNSRVYTVRSGDTLSSIASRLGVSTKDLQQWNKLRGSKLKPGQSLTIGAGSSAQRLANNSDSITYRVRKGDSLSSIAKRHGVNIKDVMRWNSDTANLQPGDKLTLFVKNNNMPDS
;
A
#
# COMPACT_ATOMS: atom_id res chain seq x y z
N MET A 1 -11.74 30.91 38.89
CA MET A 1 -11.72 31.77 37.68
C MET A 1 -10.31 32.30 37.51
N LYS A 2 -9.78 32.24 36.28
CA LYS A 2 -8.39 32.58 35.92
C LYS A 2 -8.38 33.93 35.22
N ALA A 3 -7.42 34.81 35.54
CA ALA A 3 -6.98 35.92 34.69
C ALA A 3 -5.45 36.00 34.87
N LYS A 4 -4.64 35.50 33.93
CA LYS A 4 -4.07 36.19 32.77
C LYS A 4 -3.37 37.51 33.13
N ALA A 5 -2.04 37.48 33.14
CA ALA A 5 -1.21 38.63 32.84
C ALA A 5 -0.13 38.20 31.83
N ILE A 6 -0.16 38.88 30.69
CA ILE A 6 0.78 38.81 29.57
C ILE A 6 1.86 39.85 29.87
N LEU A 7 3.14 39.51 29.71
CA LEU A 7 4.21 40.50 29.64
C LEU A 7 5.13 40.16 28.46
N LEU A 8 5.11 41.07 27.49
CA LEU A 8 6.07 41.22 26.41
C LEU A 8 7.43 41.65 26.98
N ALA A 9 8.52 41.14 26.41
CA ALA A 9 9.82 41.78 26.51
C ALA A 9 10.57 41.59 25.19
N SER A 10 10.68 42.69 24.45
CA SER A 10 11.53 42.83 23.27
C SER A 10 12.88 43.40 23.69
N VAL A 11 13.94 42.67 23.35
CA VAL A 11 15.29 43.06 22.90
C VAL A 11 15.78 44.48 23.23
N LEU A 12 16.95 44.56 23.87
CA LEU A 12 18.01 45.51 23.51
C LEU A 12 19.40 44.88 23.72
N LEU A 13 20.23 45.01 22.68
CA LEU A 13 21.63 44.60 22.55
C LEU A 13 22.59 45.59 23.21
N VAL A 14 23.61 45.08 23.90
CA VAL A 14 25.05 45.52 23.89
C VAL A 14 25.83 44.30 24.47
N GLY A 15 26.95 43.75 23.96
CA GLY A 15 27.88 44.16 22.93
C GLY A 15 29.29 44.41 23.51
N CYS A 16 30.12 43.38 23.70
CA CYS A 16 31.57 43.37 23.38
C CYS A 16 32.32 42.06 23.76
N GLN A 17 32.82 41.43 22.69
CA GLN A 17 34.09 40.72 22.44
C GLN A 17 34.82 39.87 23.51
N SER A 18 35.08 38.61 23.11
CA SER A 18 36.38 37.94 23.23
C SER A 18 36.51 36.90 22.11
N THR A 19 37.59 36.98 21.34
CA THR A 19 37.92 36.19 20.15
C THR A 19 38.61 34.87 20.50
N GLY A 20 38.29 33.81 19.76
CA GLY A 20 38.93 32.49 19.87
C GLY A 20 38.50 31.56 18.74
N ASN A 21 39.37 31.43 17.73
CA ASN A 21 39.26 30.68 16.47
C ASN A 21 38.50 29.34 16.50
N VAL A 22 37.41 29.25 15.71
CA VAL A 22 36.93 28.00 15.11
C VAL A 22 36.51 28.28 13.67
N GLN A 23 37.48 28.30 12.75
CA GLN A 23 37.19 28.31 11.32
C GLN A 23 38.36 27.76 10.51
N GLN A 24 38.47 26.43 10.41
CA GLN A 24 39.27 25.74 9.39
C GLN A 24 39.00 24.22 9.40
N HIS A 25 37.85 23.77 8.87
CA HIS A 25 37.70 22.49 8.16
C HIS A 25 36.27 22.32 7.59
N ALA A 26 35.88 23.23 6.68
CA ALA A 26 34.65 23.07 5.88
C ALA A 26 34.84 23.57 4.44
N GLN A 27 36.06 23.48 3.92
CA GLN A 27 36.39 23.81 2.53
C GLN A 27 37.47 22.84 2.02
N SER A 28 37.08 21.59 1.80
CA SER A 28 37.62 20.77 0.71
C SER A 28 36.60 19.65 0.47
N LEU A 29 35.88 19.78 -0.66
CA LEU A 29 35.03 18.80 -1.38
C LEU A 29 33.99 19.59 -2.19
N SER A 30 34.47 20.53 -3.00
CA SER A 30 33.68 21.17 -4.06
C SER A 30 34.64 21.65 -5.13
N ALA A 31 35.24 20.71 -5.87
CA ALA A 31 35.95 20.93 -7.13
C ALA A 31 36.50 19.59 -7.68
N ALA A 32 35.62 18.71 -8.16
CA ALA A 32 35.97 17.69 -9.14
C ALA A 32 34.67 17.24 -9.84
N GLY A 33 34.56 17.47 -11.16
CA GLY A 33 33.46 16.94 -11.98
C GLY A 33 32.63 17.94 -12.78
N GLN A 34 33.11 19.16 -13.03
CA GLN A 34 32.53 20.03 -14.07
C GLN A 34 33.16 19.66 -15.42
N GLY A 35 32.68 18.58 -16.03
CA GLY A 35 33.18 18.10 -17.33
C GLY A 35 32.32 17.03 -18.02
N GLU A 36 31.49 16.29 -17.26
CA GLU A 36 30.55 15.30 -17.82
C GLU A 36 29.07 15.74 -17.78
N ALA A 37 28.80 16.94 -17.26
CA ALA A 37 27.44 17.44 -17.01
C ALA A 37 26.65 17.84 -18.27
N ALA A 38 27.27 17.86 -19.46
CA ALA A 38 26.62 18.27 -20.71
C ALA A 38 26.12 17.10 -21.58
N LYS A 39 26.33 15.84 -21.18
CA LYS A 39 25.78 14.65 -21.87
C LYS A 39 24.55 14.04 -21.18
N PHE A 40 24.06 14.68 -20.12
CA PHE A 40 22.91 14.22 -19.30
C PHE A 40 21.66 15.11 -19.39
N THR A 41 21.64 16.11 -20.28
CA THR A 41 20.55 17.10 -20.35
C THR A 41 19.40 16.73 -21.32
N SER A 42 19.26 15.46 -21.72
CA SER A 42 18.12 15.00 -22.54
C SER A 42 17.25 13.90 -21.94
N GLN A 43 17.22 13.73 -20.60
CA GLN A 43 16.30 12.79 -19.93
C GLN A 43 15.42 13.46 -18.87
N ALA A 44 14.57 14.39 -19.32
CA ALA A 44 13.42 14.84 -18.54
C ALA A 44 12.26 13.83 -18.70
N ARG A 45 12.21 12.76 -17.88
CA ARG A 45 11.01 11.88 -17.71
C ARG A 45 10.98 10.99 -16.44
N TRP A 46 11.93 11.13 -15.52
CA TRP A 46 12.10 10.28 -14.33
C TRP A 46 11.38 10.79 -13.07
N MET A 47 10.16 11.30 -13.21
CA MET A 47 9.38 11.66 -12.03
C MET A 47 8.88 10.38 -11.32
N ASP A 48 9.64 9.97 -10.29
CA ASP A 48 9.13 9.66 -8.94
C ASP A 48 8.55 8.23 -8.74
N ASP A 49 9.23 7.21 -9.30
CA ASP A 49 8.70 5.89 -9.70
C ASP A 49 9.30 4.61 -9.06
N GLY A 50 10.20 4.72 -8.08
CA GLY A 50 10.74 3.55 -7.35
C GLY A 50 12.25 3.48 -7.47
N THR A 51 12.91 4.10 -6.50
CA THR A 51 14.36 4.15 -6.29
C THR A 51 15.08 2.88 -6.75
N SER A 52 15.85 2.96 -7.84
CA SER A 52 16.83 1.93 -8.21
C SER A 52 17.89 1.88 -7.11
N ILE A 53 17.72 0.97 -6.16
CA ILE A 53 18.62 0.86 -5.01
C ILE A 53 19.98 0.28 -5.42
N ALA A 54 20.02 -0.48 -6.51
CA ALA A 54 21.23 -1.08 -7.03
C ALA A 54 21.30 -0.87 -8.55
N PRO A 55 22.42 -0.36 -9.09
CA PRO A 55 22.79 -0.71 -10.45
C PRO A 55 23.06 -2.23 -10.43
N ASP A 56 22.14 -3.02 -10.98
CA ASP A 56 22.33 -4.46 -11.29
C ASP A 56 22.51 -5.47 -10.12
N GLY A 57 22.05 -5.16 -8.88
CA GLY A 57 22.39 -5.96 -7.68
C GLY A 57 21.25 -6.62 -6.89
N ASP A 58 21.61 -7.69 -6.16
CA ASP A 58 20.78 -8.38 -5.15
C ASP A 58 20.40 -7.41 -4.01
N LEU A 59 19.09 -7.12 -3.86
CA LEU A 59 18.53 -6.26 -2.83
C LEU A 59 19.01 -6.61 -1.42
N TRP A 60 19.02 -7.89 -1.05
CA TRP A 60 19.36 -8.30 0.29
C TRP A 60 20.86 -8.25 0.54
N ALA A 61 21.68 -8.48 -0.49
CA ALA A 61 23.11 -8.21 -0.43
C ALA A 61 23.37 -6.72 -0.20
N PHE A 62 22.74 -5.83 -1.00
CA PHE A 62 22.86 -4.38 -0.82
C PHE A 62 22.45 -3.93 0.59
N ILE A 63 21.30 -4.41 1.09
CA ILE A 63 20.87 -4.09 2.46
C ILE A 63 21.91 -4.59 3.45
N GLY A 64 22.38 -5.84 3.32
CA GLY A 64 23.41 -6.44 4.16
C GLY A 64 24.68 -5.59 4.28
N ASP A 65 25.16 -5.05 3.15
CA ASP A 65 26.36 -4.20 3.09
C ASP A 65 26.14 -2.83 3.74
N GLU A 66 24.92 -2.30 3.67
CA GLU A 66 24.54 -1.01 4.26
C GLU A 66 24.13 -1.11 5.75
N LEU A 67 24.00 -2.31 6.31
CA LEU A 67 23.83 -2.53 7.75
C LEU A 67 25.17 -2.26 8.49
N LYS A 68 25.34 -1.02 8.93
CA LYS A 68 26.59 -0.44 9.45
C LYS A 68 26.54 -0.08 10.94
N MET A 69 25.39 -0.18 11.60
CA MET A 69 25.26 0.10 13.03
C MET A 69 26.07 -0.91 13.85
N GLY A 70 26.87 -0.41 14.79
CA GLY A 70 27.64 -1.25 15.70
C GLY A 70 26.73 -2.14 16.55
N ILE A 71 27.09 -3.42 16.67
CA ILE A 71 26.35 -4.41 17.45
C ILE A 71 27.18 -4.75 18.69
N PRO A 72 26.86 -4.19 19.86
CA PRO A 72 27.63 -4.47 21.08
C PRO A 72 27.40 -5.90 21.55
N GLU A 73 28.36 -6.47 22.27
CA GLU A 73 28.16 -7.71 23.01
C GLU A 73 27.12 -7.49 24.11
N ASN A 74 25.95 -8.10 23.95
CA ASN A 74 24.84 -7.92 24.88
C ASN A 74 23.94 -9.16 24.93
N ASP A 75 23.61 -9.62 26.15
CA ASP A 75 22.76 -10.79 26.36
C ASP A 75 21.40 -10.67 25.67
N ARG A 76 20.79 -9.47 25.71
CA ARG A 76 19.48 -9.25 25.07
C ARG A 76 19.55 -9.44 23.56
N ILE A 77 20.64 -9.05 22.90
CA ILE A 77 20.83 -9.26 21.46
C ILE A 77 21.02 -10.74 21.18
N ARG A 78 21.86 -11.43 21.97
CA ARG A 78 22.13 -12.86 21.82
C ARG A 78 20.86 -13.70 21.93
N GLU A 79 20.00 -13.39 22.91
CA GLU A 79 18.72 -14.07 23.11
C GLU A 79 17.78 -13.89 21.90
N GLN A 80 17.65 -12.66 21.37
CA GLN A 80 16.81 -12.42 20.19
C GLN A 80 17.37 -13.13 18.96
N LYS A 81 18.70 -13.15 18.80
CA LYS A 81 19.38 -13.88 17.73
C LYS A 81 19.04 -15.37 17.78
N GLN A 82 19.14 -15.99 18.95
CA GLN A 82 18.77 -17.40 19.14
C GLN A 82 17.29 -17.67 18.90
N LYS A 83 16.39 -16.74 19.25
CA LYS A 83 14.96 -16.86 18.94
C LYS A 83 14.71 -16.88 17.43
N TYR A 84 15.32 -15.97 16.67
CA TYR A 84 15.20 -15.96 15.22
C TYR A 84 15.83 -17.19 14.57
N LEU A 85 17.02 -17.61 15.01
CA LEU A 85 17.72 -18.77 14.43
C LEU A 85 17.05 -20.11 14.74
N ARG A 86 16.23 -20.20 15.80
CA ARG A 86 15.37 -21.37 16.05
C ARG A 86 14.20 -21.47 15.07
N ASN A 87 13.81 -20.36 14.44
CA ASN A 87 12.71 -20.30 13.48
C ASN A 87 13.21 -19.71 12.15
N LYS A 88 14.12 -20.41 11.48
CA LYS A 88 14.72 -19.94 10.22
C LYS A 88 13.70 -19.79 9.09
N SER A 89 12.65 -20.60 9.07
CA SER A 89 11.56 -20.47 8.10
C SER A 89 10.82 -19.14 8.25
N TYR A 90 10.59 -18.68 9.49
CA TYR A 90 10.03 -17.35 9.72
C TYR A 90 10.87 -16.24 9.08
N LEU A 91 12.20 -16.32 9.16
CA LEU A 91 13.09 -15.34 8.52
C LEU A 91 12.98 -15.37 7.00
N HIS A 92 12.86 -16.55 6.39
CA HIS A 92 12.63 -16.69 4.96
C HIS A 92 11.27 -16.10 4.55
N ASP A 93 10.20 -16.44 5.27
CA ASP A 93 8.84 -16.02 4.94
C ASP A 93 8.65 -14.50 5.09
N VAL A 94 9.24 -13.92 6.14
CA VAL A 94 9.12 -12.48 6.39
C VAL A 94 9.94 -11.65 5.40
N THR A 95 11.13 -12.14 5.01
CA THR A 95 11.94 -11.47 3.97
C THR A 95 11.27 -11.60 2.60
N LEU A 96 10.68 -12.75 2.26
CA LEU A 96 9.90 -12.92 1.04
C LEU A 96 8.69 -11.96 0.99
N ARG A 97 7.97 -11.79 2.11
CA ARG A 97 6.85 -10.84 2.21
C ARG A 97 7.32 -9.39 2.12
N ALA A 98 8.48 -9.08 2.69
CA ALA A 98 9.05 -7.74 2.73
C ALA A 98 9.52 -7.25 1.35
N GLU A 99 10.04 -8.15 0.52
CA GLU A 99 10.74 -7.83 -0.73
C GLU A 99 10.02 -6.79 -1.61
N PRO A 100 8.71 -6.91 -1.95
CA PRO A 100 8.05 -5.93 -2.82
C PRO A 100 8.07 -4.50 -2.27
N TYR A 101 7.99 -4.34 -0.94
CA TYR A 101 8.00 -3.06 -0.24
C TYR A 101 9.42 -2.54 0.00
N MET A 102 10.36 -3.46 0.17
CA MET A 102 11.71 -3.18 0.64
C MET A 102 12.50 -2.34 -0.37
N TYR A 103 12.29 -2.53 -1.68
CA TYR A 103 12.85 -1.67 -2.72
C TYR A 103 12.44 -0.19 -2.59
N TRP A 104 11.25 0.08 -2.08
CA TRP A 104 10.84 1.45 -1.83
C TRP A 104 11.43 1.95 -0.51
N ILE A 105 11.29 1.18 0.56
CA ILE A 105 11.67 1.61 1.92
C ILE A 105 13.18 1.85 2.02
N ALA A 106 14.01 0.94 1.54
CA ALA A 106 15.47 1.09 1.58
C ALA A 106 15.94 2.29 0.75
N GLY A 107 15.26 2.59 -0.36
CA GLY A 107 15.56 3.78 -1.17
C GLY A 107 15.18 5.07 -0.46
N GLN A 108 14.06 5.10 0.28
CA GLN A 108 13.69 6.23 1.13
C GLN A 108 14.67 6.44 2.29
N VAL A 109 15.16 5.37 2.90
CA VAL A 109 16.17 5.42 3.97
C VAL A 109 17.50 5.97 3.42
N LYS A 110 17.97 5.42 2.29
CA LYS A 110 19.19 5.89 1.59
C LYS A 110 19.08 7.35 1.18
N LYS A 111 17.97 7.76 0.55
CA LYS A 111 17.72 9.15 0.13
C LYS A 111 17.76 10.15 1.30
N ARG A 112 17.39 9.71 2.49
CA ARG A 112 17.39 10.52 3.71
C ARG A 112 18.70 10.44 4.51
N ASN A 113 19.70 9.71 4.02
CA ASN A 113 20.95 9.42 4.73
C ASN A 113 20.71 8.88 6.15
N MET A 114 19.71 8.01 6.31
CA MET A 114 19.38 7.36 7.57
C MET A 114 20.00 5.95 7.62
N PRO A 115 20.26 5.37 8.81
CA PRO A 115 20.80 4.02 8.93
C PRO A 115 19.92 2.96 8.27
N MET A 116 20.54 2.03 7.55
CA MET A 116 19.81 0.97 6.83
C MET A 116 19.05 0.03 7.78
N GLU A 117 19.47 -0.09 9.04
CA GLU A 117 18.80 -0.91 10.06
C GLU A 117 17.31 -0.56 10.23
N LEU A 118 16.93 0.68 9.93
CA LEU A 118 15.54 1.14 10.06
C LEU A 118 14.59 0.40 9.11
N VAL A 119 15.09 -0.18 8.00
CA VAL A 119 14.26 -1.00 7.09
C VAL A 119 13.80 -2.31 7.74
N LEU A 120 14.41 -2.70 8.87
CA LEU A 120 14.08 -3.91 9.61
C LEU A 120 12.95 -3.69 10.61
N LEU A 121 12.60 -2.44 10.94
CA LEU A 121 11.54 -2.17 11.91
C LEU A 121 10.18 -2.73 11.48
N PRO A 122 9.74 -2.65 10.21
CA PRO A 122 8.49 -3.30 9.80
C PRO A 122 8.46 -4.82 9.97
N ILE A 123 9.63 -5.49 9.99
CA ILE A 123 9.74 -6.93 10.36
C ILE A 123 9.36 -7.10 11.84
N VAL A 124 9.94 -6.27 12.71
CA VAL A 124 9.71 -6.30 14.15
C VAL A 124 8.27 -5.92 14.52
N GLU A 125 7.69 -4.94 13.81
CA GLU A 125 6.37 -4.38 14.10
C GLU A 125 5.22 -5.27 13.64
N SER A 126 5.30 -5.82 12.43
CA SER A 126 4.15 -6.47 11.79
C SER A 126 4.51 -7.70 10.97
N ALA A 127 5.78 -8.07 10.92
CA ALA A 127 6.30 -9.01 9.94
C ALA A 127 5.89 -8.63 8.50
N PHE A 128 5.91 -7.32 8.17
CA PHE A 128 5.47 -6.79 6.88
C PHE A 128 4.01 -7.13 6.50
N ASP A 129 3.12 -7.31 7.46
CA ASP A 129 1.67 -7.42 7.19
C ASP A 129 1.02 -6.02 7.09
N PRO A 130 0.58 -5.59 5.90
CA PRO A 130 -0.06 -4.28 5.72
C PRO A 130 -1.46 -4.20 6.34
N HIS A 131 -2.08 -5.34 6.67
CA HIS A 131 -3.39 -5.45 7.30
C HIS A 131 -3.29 -5.62 8.83
N ALA A 132 -2.08 -5.68 9.39
CA ALA A 132 -1.86 -5.82 10.83
C ALA A 132 -2.54 -4.72 11.66
N THR A 133 -3.07 -5.12 12.81
CA THR A 133 -3.66 -4.23 13.83
C THR A 133 -3.31 -4.74 15.22
N SER A 134 -2.70 -3.90 16.06
CA SER A 134 -2.42 -4.27 17.46
C SER A 134 -3.60 -3.99 18.38
N GLY A 135 -3.54 -4.49 19.63
CA GLY A 135 -4.52 -4.18 20.67
C GLY A 135 -4.60 -2.68 21.03
N ALA A 136 -3.54 -1.91 20.76
CA ALA A 136 -3.52 -0.45 20.90
C ALA A 136 -4.02 0.28 19.63
N ASN A 137 -4.64 -0.45 18.69
CA ASN A 137 -5.10 0.04 17.39
C ASN A 137 -3.99 0.61 16.48
N ALA A 138 -2.74 0.20 16.71
CA ALA A 138 -1.64 0.52 15.80
C ALA A 138 -1.83 -0.27 14.50
N ALA A 139 -1.59 0.35 13.34
CA ALA A 139 -2.00 -0.22 12.05
C ALA A 139 -0.89 -0.20 10.99
N GLY A 140 -0.95 -1.18 10.09
CA GLY A 140 -0.08 -1.30 8.92
C GLY A 140 1.31 -1.81 9.25
N ILE A 141 2.19 -1.80 8.23
CA ILE A 141 3.53 -2.39 8.34
C ILE A 141 4.40 -1.70 9.40
N TRP A 142 4.14 -0.42 9.65
CA TRP A 142 4.85 0.43 10.62
C TRP A 142 4.15 0.51 11.99
N GLN A 143 3.02 -0.17 12.18
CA GLN A 143 2.26 -0.15 13.44
C GLN A 143 2.09 1.25 14.05
N ILE A 144 1.56 2.19 13.25
CA ILE A 144 1.36 3.56 13.70
C ILE A 144 0.01 3.66 14.44
N ILE A 145 0.02 4.14 15.69
CA ILE A 145 -1.20 4.38 16.47
C ILE A 145 -2.04 5.54 15.89
N PRO A 146 -3.38 5.58 16.09
CA PRO A 146 -4.25 6.54 15.42
C PRO A 146 -3.89 8.01 15.67
N SER A 147 -3.61 8.38 16.93
CA SER A 147 -3.26 9.74 17.33
C SER A 147 -1.95 10.21 16.69
N THR A 148 -0.90 9.39 16.79
CA THR A 148 0.39 9.66 16.13
C THR A 148 0.20 9.79 14.62
N GLY A 149 -0.57 8.89 13.99
CA GLY A 149 -0.84 8.98 12.56
C GLY A 149 -1.42 10.34 12.17
N ARG A 150 -2.44 10.83 12.89
CA ARG A 150 -3.03 12.15 12.62
C ARG A 150 -2.01 13.29 12.79
N ASN A 151 -1.18 13.23 13.84
CA ASN A 151 -0.13 14.24 14.08
C ASN A 151 0.92 14.28 12.95
N TYR A 152 1.12 13.17 12.24
CA TYR A 152 2.00 13.07 11.07
C TYR A 152 1.26 13.19 9.73
N GLY A 153 0.03 13.70 9.72
CA GLY A 153 -0.74 13.93 8.49
C GLY A 153 -1.32 12.68 7.85
N LEU A 154 -1.28 11.53 8.52
CA LEU A 154 -1.90 10.29 8.04
C LEU A 154 -3.43 10.37 8.22
N LYS A 155 -4.10 10.74 7.12
CA LYS A 155 -5.56 10.80 7.02
C LYS A 155 -6.20 9.45 7.37
N GLN A 156 -7.20 9.50 8.24
CA GLN A 156 -7.99 8.34 8.69
C GLN A 156 -9.46 8.66 8.48
N THR A 157 -10.05 8.11 7.42
CA THR A 157 -11.44 8.30 7.03
C THR A 157 -12.17 6.94 7.02
N ARG A 158 -13.48 6.99 6.74
CA ARG A 158 -14.29 5.78 6.56
C ARG A 158 -13.74 4.88 5.45
N ASN A 159 -13.23 5.47 4.36
CA ASN A 159 -12.83 4.73 3.16
C ASN A 159 -11.31 4.62 2.98
N TYR A 160 -10.52 5.29 3.83
CA TYR A 160 -9.06 5.32 3.71
C TYR A 160 -8.37 5.39 5.08
N ASP A 161 -7.31 4.63 5.29
CA ASP A 161 -6.42 4.73 6.46
C ASP A 161 -4.96 4.80 6.00
N ALA A 162 -4.41 6.01 5.96
CA ALA A 162 -3.05 6.27 5.50
C ALA A 162 -1.96 5.57 6.32
N ARG A 163 -2.28 5.03 7.51
CA ARG A 163 -1.35 4.22 8.31
C ARG A 163 -1.06 2.86 7.66
N ARG A 164 -1.96 2.39 6.79
CA ARG A 164 -1.79 1.16 6.00
C ARG A 164 -1.31 1.41 4.57
N ASP A 165 -1.27 2.67 4.15
CA ASP A 165 -0.69 3.06 2.87
C ASP A 165 0.84 3.05 3.00
N VAL A 166 1.53 2.23 2.21
CA VAL A 166 2.97 2.02 2.33
C VAL A 166 3.75 3.31 2.13
N VAL A 167 3.37 4.13 1.15
CA VAL A 167 4.11 5.36 0.80
C VAL A 167 3.90 6.41 1.89
N ALA A 168 2.65 6.64 2.29
CA ALA A 168 2.32 7.60 3.33
C ALA A 168 2.87 7.19 4.69
N SER A 169 2.66 5.93 5.11
CA SER A 169 3.13 5.44 6.41
C SER A 169 4.65 5.37 6.51
N THR A 170 5.36 4.96 5.44
CA THR A 170 6.83 4.99 5.40
C THR A 170 7.36 6.42 5.48
N THR A 171 6.72 7.36 4.78
CA THR A 171 7.09 8.77 4.85
C THR A 171 6.91 9.32 6.27
N ALA A 172 5.77 9.05 6.90
CA ALA A 172 5.48 9.47 8.26
C ALA A 172 6.42 8.83 9.29
N ALA A 173 6.68 7.52 9.20
CA ALA A 173 7.56 6.80 10.11
C ALA A 173 9.00 7.35 10.05
N LEU A 174 9.53 7.55 8.84
CA LEU A 174 10.89 8.08 8.65
C LEU A 174 10.99 9.56 9.07
N ASN A 175 9.98 10.39 8.78
CA ASN A 175 9.93 11.77 9.30
C ASN A 175 9.89 11.79 10.84
N MET A 176 9.11 10.88 11.45
CA MET A 176 9.06 10.73 12.90
C MET A 176 10.43 10.33 13.45
N MET A 177 11.12 9.38 12.83
CA MET A 177 12.47 8.97 13.24
C MET A 177 13.52 10.08 13.06
N GLN A 178 13.47 10.87 11.99
CA GLN A 178 14.38 12.02 11.82
C GLN A 178 14.20 13.06 12.93
N ARG A 179 12.95 13.40 13.29
CA ARG A 179 12.67 14.32 14.42
C ARG A 179 13.17 13.73 15.75
N LEU A 180 12.90 12.44 16.01
CA LEU A 180 13.37 11.78 17.22
C LEU A 180 14.91 11.74 17.28
N ASN A 181 15.58 11.48 16.16
CA ASN A 181 17.04 11.44 16.12
C ASN A 181 17.66 12.81 16.42
N LYS A 182 17.07 13.90 15.91
CA LYS A 182 17.44 15.25 16.31
C LYS A 182 17.21 15.51 17.81
N MET A 183 16.15 14.97 18.39
CA MET A 183 15.83 15.12 19.82
C MET A 183 16.82 14.37 20.73
N PHE A 184 17.39 13.26 20.26
CA PHE A 184 18.35 12.45 21.00
C PHE A 184 19.79 12.64 20.50
N ASP A 185 20.11 13.82 19.97
CA ASP A 185 21.47 14.23 19.58
C ASP A 185 22.19 13.23 18.65
N GLY A 186 21.44 12.61 17.74
CA GLY A 186 21.97 11.62 16.80
C GLY A 186 21.97 10.17 17.29
N ASP A 187 21.58 9.90 18.54
CA ASP A 187 21.53 8.53 19.09
C ASP A 187 20.37 7.73 18.49
N TRP A 188 20.70 6.84 17.56
CA TRP A 188 19.73 5.97 16.89
C TRP A 188 19.14 4.90 17.80
N LEU A 189 19.83 4.43 18.84
CA LEU A 189 19.28 3.43 19.76
C LEU A 189 18.17 4.06 20.62
N LEU A 190 18.40 5.28 21.12
CA LEU A 190 17.38 6.06 21.82
C LEU A 190 16.23 6.47 20.89
N THR A 191 16.54 6.81 19.64
CA THR A 191 15.54 7.10 18.60
C THR A 191 14.57 5.93 18.39
N VAL A 192 15.10 4.72 18.19
CA VAL A 192 14.32 3.50 17.97
C VAL A 192 13.56 3.10 19.24
N ALA A 193 14.15 3.27 20.42
CA ALA A 193 13.45 3.06 21.69
C ALA A 193 12.27 4.05 21.89
N ALA A 194 12.43 5.30 21.46
CA ALA A 194 11.38 6.32 21.52
C ALA A 194 10.29 6.10 20.48
N TYR A 195 10.62 5.53 19.32
CA TYR A 195 9.63 5.11 18.32
C TYR A 195 8.64 4.10 18.92
N ASN A 196 9.14 3.06 19.61
CA ASN A 196 8.32 2.03 20.24
C ASN A 196 7.55 2.55 21.47
N SER A 197 8.19 3.35 22.32
CA SER A 197 7.70 3.59 23.69
C SER A 197 7.25 5.02 23.98
N GLY A 198 7.44 5.92 23.02
CA GLY A 198 7.16 7.35 23.10
C GLY A 198 8.35 8.16 23.61
N GLU A 199 8.56 9.34 23.00
CA GLU A 199 9.67 10.25 23.31
C GLU A 199 9.69 10.71 24.77
N GLY A 200 8.53 11.05 25.34
CA GLY A 200 8.43 11.52 26.72
C GLY A 200 8.86 10.46 27.75
N ARG A 201 8.65 9.18 27.43
CA ARG A 201 9.08 8.06 28.28
C ARG A 201 10.60 7.94 28.29
N VAL A 202 11.23 8.00 27.11
CA VAL A 202 12.69 7.95 26.99
C VAL A 202 13.33 9.18 27.63
N MET A 203 12.80 10.38 27.38
CA MET A 203 13.27 11.62 28.01
C MET A 203 13.17 11.57 29.53
N LYS A 204 12.06 11.03 30.08
CA LYS A 204 11.92 10.83 31.52
C LYS A 204 12.97 9.86 32.07
N ALA A 205 13.21 8.75 31.38
CA ALA A 205 14.21 7.76 31.76
C ALA A 205 15.63 8.37 31.77
N ILE A 206 15.98 9.16 30.74
CA ILE A 206 17.24 9.91 30.67
C ILE A 206 17.37 10.87 31.86
N LYS A 207 16.34 11.69 32.13
CA LYS A 207 16.32 12.61 33.27
C LYS A 207 16.51 11.88 34.60
N THR A 208 15.86 10.73 34.77
CA THR A 208 16.00 9.89 35.98
C THR A 208 17.43 9.37 36.15
N ASN A 209 18.07 8.86 35.08
CA ASN A 209 19.45 8.38 35.18
C ASN A 209 20.44 9.52 35.42
N LYS A 210 20.29 10.65 34.71
CA LYS A 210 21.13 11.83 34.90
C LYS A 210 21.07 12.35 36.33
N ALA A 211 19.88 12.44 36.92
CA ALA A 211 19.70 12.85 38.32
C ALA A 211 20.36 11.89 39.35
N ARG A 212 20.64 10.64 38.94
CA ARG A 212 21.29 9.61 39.77
C ARG A 212 22.76 9.39 39.42
N GLY A 213 23.35 10.21 38.54
CA GLY A 213 24.73 10.04 38.07
C GLY A 213 24.95 8.74 37.28
N LYS A 214 23.89 8.16 36.69
CA LYS A 214 23.97 6.93 35.88
C LYS A 214 24.06 7.25 34.39
N SER A 215 24.64 6.34 33.61
CA SER A 215 24.68 6.46 32.16
C SER A 215 23.28 6.60 31.54
N THR A 216 23.18 7.40 30.49
CA THR A 216 21.92 7.71 29.78
C THR A 216 21.80 7.00 28.43
N ASP A 217 22.75 6.12 28.10
CA ASP A 217 22.67 5.26 26.92
C ASP A 217 21.48 4.29 27.01
N PHE A 218 20.97 3.84 25.86
CA PHE A 218 19.83 2.92 25.77
C PHE A 218 19.95 1.69 26.69
N TRP A 219 21.14 1.11 26.83
CA TRP A 219 21.36 -0.12 27.58
C TRP A 219 21.15 0.09 29.08
N SER A 220 21.46 1.28 29.56
CA SER A 220 21.41 1.70 30.97
C SER A 220 20.05 2.29 31.40
N LEU A 221 19.18 2.67 30.45
CA LEU A 221 17.92 3.35 30.77
C LEU A 221 16.88 2.42 31.43
N PRO A 222 16.13 2.90 32.45
CA PRO A 222 15.05 2.16 33.10
C PRO A 222 13.77 2.16 32.25
N LEU A 223 13.84 1.53 31.07
CA LEU A 223 12.72 1.40 30.12
C LEU A 223 11.86 0.15 30.41
N PRO A 224 10.60 0.11 29.92
CA PRO A 224 9.76 -1.09 29.97
C PRO A 224 10.42 -2.29 29.28
N GLN A 225 10.06 -3.50 29.71
CA GLN A 225 10.68 -4.73 29.18
C GLN A 225 10.50 -4.88 27.67
N GLU A 226 9.34 -4.51 27.14
CA GLU A 226 9.07 -4.52 25.70
C GLU A 226 10.08 -3.64 24.94
N THR A 227 10.25 -2.39 25.37
CA THR A 227 11.17 -1.43 24.77
C THR A 227 12.63 -1.85 24.93
N LYS A 228 13.00 -2.41 26.09
CA LYS A 228 14.34 -2.97 26.34
C LYS A 228 14.69 -4.12 25.39
N GLN A 229 13.70 -4.81 24.84
CA GLN A 229 13.86 -5.88 23.85
C GLN A 229 13.71 -5.40 22.40
N TYR A 230 13.04 -4.27 22.17
CA TYR A 230 12.74 -3.77 20.83
C TYR A 230 13.99 -3.47 19.99
N VAL A 231 14.93 -2.67 20.53
CA VAL A 231 16.21 -2.39 19.86
C VAL A 231 17.05 -3.67 19.66
N PRO A 232 17.20 -4.57 20.66
CA PRO A 232 17.85 -5.87 20.45
C PRO A 232 17.26 -6.74 19.33
N LYS A 233 15.93 -6.72 19.11
CA LYS A 233 15.30 -7.46 18.00
C LYS A 233 15.83 -6.96 16.65
N MET A 234 15.86 -5.64 16.47
CA MET A 234 16.38 -5.01 15.24
C MET A 234 17.87 -5.33 15.04
N LEU A 235 18.71 -5.18 16.07
CA LEU A 235 20.14 -5.46 15.97
C LEU A 235 20.43 -6.95 15.73
N ALA A 236 19.64 -7.85 16.33
CA ALA A 236 19.76 -9.29 16.06
C ALA A 236 19.39 -9.63 14.61
N LEU A 237 18.31 -9.03 14.06
CA LEU A 237 17.97 -9.17 12.65
C LEU A 237 19.08 -8.60 11.75
N SER A 238 19.64 -7.44 12.10
CA SER A 238 20.74 -6.83 11.36
C SER A 238 21.93 -7.78 11.24
N ASP A 239 22.40 -8.34 12.36
CA ASP A 239 23.50 -9.30 12.35
C ASP A 239 23.18 -10.56 11.54
N ILE A 240 21.97 -11.11 11.71
CA ILE A 240 21.57 -12.33 11.01
C ILE A 240 21.51 -12.12 9.50
N LEU A 241 20.93 -11.01 9.04
CA LEU A 241 20.78 -10.74 7.61
C LEU A 241 22.14 -10.44 6.96
N LYS A 242 22.95 -9.60 7.60
CA LYS A 242 24.32 -9.29 7.16
C LYS A 242 25.19 -10.55 7.04
N ASN A 243 25.04 -11.47 7.99
CA ASN A 243 25.81 -12.72 8.06
C ASN A 243 24.97 -13.96 7.70
N SER A 244 23.98 -13.82 6.81
CA SER A 244 22.97 -14.87 6.53
C SER A 244 23.58 -16.21 6.14
N LYS A 245 24.62 -16.21 5.30
CA LYS A 245 25.38 -17.41 4.91
C LYS A 245 26.01 -18.12 6.12
N ARG A 246 26.67 -17.36 7.01
CA ARG A 246 27.30 -17.88 8.24
C ARG A 246 26.28 -18.53 9.17
N TYR A 247 25.09 -17.96 9.27
CA TYR A 247 24.02 -18.48 10.12
C TYR A 247 23.15 -19.55 9.45
N GLY A 248 23.43 -19.89 8.19
CA GLY A 248 22.64 -20.83 7.40
C GLY A 248 21.18 -20.37 7.26
N VAL A 249 20.97 -19.07 7.04
CA VAL A 249 19.67 -18.46 6.75
C VAL A 249 19.59 -18.22 5.24
N ARG A 250 18.55 -18.75 4.60
CA ARG A 250 18.34 -18.60 3.16
C ARG A 250 17.45 -17.38 2.88
N LEU A 251 18.07 -16.36 2.30
CA LEU A 251 17.36 -15.18 1.81
C LEU A 251 16.67 -15.50 0.47
N PRO A 252 15.52 -14.87 0.16
CA PRO A 252 14.82 -15.09 -1.09
C PRO A 252 15.63 -14.54 -2.26
N THR A 253 15.53 -15.21 -3.42
CA THR A 253 16.12 -14.72 -4.67
C THR A 253 15.46 -13.42 -5.06
N THR A 254 16.25 -12.36 -5.23
CA THR A 254 15.73 -11.02 -5.51
C THR A 254 15.25 -10.88 -6.94
N ASP A 255 14.18 -10.11 -7.13
CA ASP A 255 13.61 -9.81 -8.44
C ASP A 255 13.02 -8.39 -8.43
N GLU A 256 13.73 -7.47 -9.06
CA GLU A 256 13.33 -6.06 -9.12
C GLU A 256 11.97 -5.88 -9.82
N SER A 257 11.55 -6.82 -10.66
CA SER A 257 10.23 -6.80 -11.31
C SER A 257 9.08 -6.92 -10.29
N ARG A 258 9.37 -7.42 -9.07
CA ARG A 258 8.44 -7.49 -7.93
C ARG A 258 8.41 -6.22 -7.08
N ALA A 259 9.35 -5.29 -7.26
CA ALA A 259 9.37 -4.02 -6.55
C ALA A 259 8.06 -3.25 -6.77
N LEU A 260 7.51 -2.62 -5.74
CA LEU A 260 6.33 -1.78 -5.91
C LEU A 260 6.67 -0.45 -6.59
N ALA A 261 5.93 -0.14 -7.64
CA ALA A 261 5.93 1.13 -8.34
C ALA A 261 4.62 1.88 -8.10
N ARG A 262 4.72 3.21 -8.06
CA ARG A 262 3.55 4.09 -8.04
C ARG A 262 3.09 4.35 -9.47
N VAL A 263 1.80 4.17 -9.71
CA VAL A 263 1.12 4.60 -10.94
C VAL A 263 0.08 5.66 -10.59
N HIS A 264 0.20 6.83 -11.21
CA HIS A 264 -0.73 7.94 -10.98
C HIS A 264 -2.12 7.64 -11.51
N LEU A 265 -3.15 8.07 -10.76
CA LEU A 265 -4.56 7.98 -11.15
C LEU A 265 -5.09 9.40 -11.35
N SER A 266 -5.46 9.75 -12.58
CA SER A 266 -6.03 11.06 -12.92
C SER A 266 -7.48 11.23 -12.47
N SER A 267 -8.19 10.13 -12.23
CA SER A 267 -9.55 10.12 -11.68
C SER A 267 -9.77 8.90 -10.77
N PRO A 268 -10.86 8.87 -9.99
CA PRO A 268 -11.24 7.65 -9.28
C PRO A 268 -11.48 6.47 -10.24
N VAL A 269 -11.02 5.28 -9.86
CA VAL A 269 -11.17 4.05 -10.67
C VAL A 269 -11.50 2.86 -9.77
N GLU A 270 -12.42 2.00 -10.20
CA GLU A 270 -12.69 0.73 -9.50
C GLU A 270 -11.43 -0.15 -9.48
N MET A 271 -11.11 -0.66 -8.30
CA MET A 271 -9.96 -1.52 -8.03
C MET A 271 -10.00 -2.81 -8.86
N ALA A 272 -11.18 -3.35 -9.13
CA ALA A 272 -11.34 -4.47 -10.05
C ALA A 272 -10.88 -4.13 -11.48
N LYS A 273 -11.16 -2.91 -11.96
CA LYS A 273 -10.72 -2.45 -13.28
C LYS A 273 -9.21 -2.22 -13.30
N VAL A 274 -8.64 -1.63 -12.25
CA VAL A 274 -7.18 -1.47 -12.14
C VAL A 274 -6.46 -2.82 -12.11
N ALA A 275 -7.01 -3.78 -11.38
CA ALA A 275 -6.49 -5.14 -11.32
C ALA A 275 -6.49 -5.82 -12.71
N ASP A 276 -7.59 -5.67 -13.47
CA ASP A 276 -7.71 -6.17 -14.85
C ASP A 276 -6.70 -5.49 -15.79
N MET A 277 -6.65 -4.16 -15.81
CA MET A 277 -5.72 -3.38 -16.63
C MET A 277 -4.25 -3.71 -16.34
N ALA A 278 -3.91 -3.98 -15.07
CA ALA A 278 -2.57 -4.35 -14.65
C ALA A 278 -2.25 -5.85 -14.79
N GLY A 279 -3.24 -6.71 -15.06
CA GLY A 279 -3.05 -8.16 -15.11
C GLY A 279 -2.68 -8.78 -13.75
N ILE A 280 -3.26 -8.27 -12.65
CA ILE A 280 -3.04 -8.80 -11.28
C ILE A 280 -4.36 -9.12 -10.59
N SER A 281 -4.33 -9.99 -9.58
CA SER A 281 -5.54 -10.28 -8.81
C SER A 281 -5.96 -9.09 -7.94
N VAL A 282 -7.27 -8.90 -7.78
CA VAL A 282 -7.83 -7.87 -6.88
C VAL A 282 -7.32 -8.05 -5.44
N SER A 283 -7.18 -9.30 -4.98
CA SER A 283 -6.65 -9.59 -3.63
C SER A 283 -5.22 -9.08 -3.48
N LYS A 284 -4.33 -9.34 -4.46
CA LYS A 284 -2.95 -8.87 -4.42
C LYS A 284 -2.85 -7.35 -4.54
N LEU A 285 -3.70 -6.74 -5.37
CA LEU A 285 -3.81 -5.29 -5.47
C LEU A 285 -4.28 -4.66 -4.14
N LYS A 286 -5.25 -5.26 -3.45
CA LYS A 286 -5.68 -4.86 -2.09
C LYS A 286 -4.53 -4.95 -1.09
N THR A 287 -3.73 -6.01 -1.13
CA THR A 287 -2.56 -6.16 -0.24
C THR A 287 -1.57 -5.01 -0.39
N PHE A 288 -1.27 -4.58 -1.62
CA PHE A 288 -0.36 -3.46 -1.87
C PHE A 288 -0.97 -2.08 -1.60
N ASN A 289 -2.30 -1.97 -1.62
CA ASN A 289 -3.05 -0.74 -1.42
C ASN A 289 -3.93 -0.81 -0.17
N ALA A 290 -3.41 -1.41 0.91
CA ALA A 290 -4.14 -1.71 2.14
C ALA A 290 -4.72 -0.47 2.87
N GLY A 291 -4.25 0.73 2.51
CA GLY A 291 -4.83 1.99 2.94
C GLY A 291 -6.28 2.17 2.48
N VAL A 292 -6.64 1.65 1.32
CA VAL A 292 -7.99 1.83 0.73
C VAL A 292 -8.92 0.74 1.26
N LYS A 293 -9.98 1.15 1.98
CA LYS A 293 -10.97 0.24 2.58
C LYS A 293 -12.11 -0.11 1.64
N GLY A 294 -12.35 0.71 0.61
CA GLY A 294 -13.41 0.53 -0.38
C GLY A 294 -12.95 -0.19 -1.65
N SER A 295 -13.82 -0.23 -2.66
CA SER A 295 -13.49 -0.77 -4.00
C SER A 295 -12.96 0.29 -4.97
N THR A 296 -12.99 1.57 -4.62
CA THR A 296 -12.60 2.66 -5.53
C THR A 296 -11.26 3.29 -5.10
N LEU A 297 -10.27 3.22 -5.98
CA LEU A 297 -8.99 3.92 -5.84
C LEU A 297 -9.14 5.39 -6.27
N GLY A 298 -8.36 6.31 -5.69
CA GLY A 298 -8.39 7.73 -6.05
C GLY A 298 -9.60 8.55 -5.57
N ALA A 299 -10.62 7.93 -4.95
CA ALA A 299 -11.84 8.64 -4.50
C ALA A 299 -11.72 9.31 -3.13
N SER A 300 -11.07 8.67 -2.16
CA SER A 300 -10.95 9.17 -0.77
C SER A 300 -9.55 8.96 -0.18
N GLY A 301 -8.59 8.57 -1.02
CA GLY A 301 -7.22 8.22 -0.67
C GLY A 301 -6.23 8.84 -1.66
N PRO A 302 -5.04 8.24 -1.85
CA PRO A 302 -4.06 8.78 -2.78
C PRO A 302 -4.56 8.71 -4.23
N GLN A 303 -4.13 9.68 -5.04
CA GLN A 303 -4.27 9.66 -6.51
C GLN A 303 -3.16 8.82 -7.17
N TYR A 304 -2.86 7.67 -6.56
CA TYR A 304 -1.98 6.67 -7.12
C TYR A 304 -2.42 5.28 -6.68
N VAL A 305 -1.89 4.29 -7.37
CA VAL A 305 -1.99 2.88 -7.01
C VAL A 305 -0.60 2.26 -6.98
N MET A 306 -0.35 1.42 -5.98
CA MET A 306 0.85 0.60 -5.86
C MET A 306 0.65 -0.72 -6.60
N VAL A 307 1.52 -1.01 -7.57
CA VAL A 307 1.57 -2.29 -8.30
C VAL A 307 3.02 -2.74 -8.46
N PRO A 308 3.32 -4.04 -8.62
CA PRO A 308 4.68 -4.47 -8.93
C PRO A 308 5.16 -3.86 -10.25
N LYS A 309 6.46 -3.56 -10.36
CA LYS A 309 7.10 -2.86 -11.49
C LYS A 309 6.75 -3.50 -12.83
N LYS A 310 6.74 -4.83 -12.92
CA LYS A 310 6.37 -5.57 -14.15
C LYS A 310 4.95 -5.31 -14.66
N HIS A 311 4.06 -4.78 -13.82
CA HIS A 311 2.67 -4.46 -14.17
C HIS A 311 2.45 -2.95 -14.33
N ALA A 312 3.43 -2.12 -13.99
CA ALA A 312 3.27 -0.67 -13.93
C ALA A 312 3.13 -0.05 -15.32
N ASP A 313 3.95 -0.49 -16.29
CA ASP A 313 3.93 0.08 -17.65
C ASP A 313 2.65 -0.28 -18.39
N GLN A 314 2.23 -1.55 -18.33
CA GLN A 314 0.93 -1.98 -18.85
C GLN A 314 -0.21 -1.14 -18.26
N LEU A 315 -0.21 -0.92 -16.93
CA LEU A 315 -1.24 -0.10 -16.30
C LEU A 315 -1.19 1.36 -16.76
N ARG A 316 0.00 1.95 -16.91
CA ARG A 316 0.16 3.33 -17.41
C ARG A 316 -0.40 3.48 -18.81
N GLU A 317 -0.11 2.53 -19.70
CA GLU A 317 -0.62 2.50 -21.08
C GLU A 317 -2.15 2.36 -21.11
N SER A 318 -2.73 1.46 -20.30
CA SER A 318 -4.18 1.30 -20.18
C SER A 318 -4.87 2.57 -19.64
N LEU A 319 -4.26 3.25 -18.67
CA LEU A 319 -4.80 4.50 -18.13
C LEU A 319 -4.68 5.67 -19.13
N ALA A 320 -3.57 5.74 -19.88
CA ALA A 320 -3.30 6.81 -20.85
C ALA A 320 -4.12 6.70 -22.14
N SER A 321 -4.43 5.49 -22.60
CA SER A 321 -5.22 5.23 -23.82
C SER A 321 -6.72 5.60 -23.69
N GLY A 322 -7.13 6.25 -22.59
CA GLY A 322 -8.49 6.76 -22.45
C GLY A 322 -9.56 5.69 -22.15
N GLU A 323 -9.16 4.49 -21.74
CA GLU A 323 -10.12 3.46 -21.26
C GLU A 323 -10.93 3.93 -20.03
N ILE A 324 -10.54 5.03 -19.41
CA ILE A 324 -11.28 5.73 -18.34
C ILE A 324 -12.46 6.53 -18.91
N ALA A 325 -12.29 7.22 -20.05
CA ALA A 325 -13.33 8.05 -20.66
C ALA A 325 -14.51 7.23 -21.20
N ALA A 326 -14.25 6.01 -21.70
CA ALA A 326 -15.30 5.09 -22.13
C ALA A 326 -16.21 4.59 -20.98
N VAL A 327 -15.85 4.87 -19.72
CA VAL A 327 -16.60 4.44 -18.51
C VAL A 327 -17.12 5.63 -17.69
N GLN A 328 -16.62 6.85 -17.89
CA GLN A 328 -17.21 8.05 -17.30
C GLN A 328 -18.65 8.30 -17.81
N SER A 329 -18.93 7.96 -19.07
CA SER A 329 -20.29 8.02 -19.65
C SER A 329 -21.26 6.93 -19.15
N THR A 330 -20.86 6.07 -18.21
CA THR A 330 -21.81 5.14 -17.55
C THR A 330 -22.30 5.62 -16.19
N LEU A 331 -21.83 6.78 -15.71
CA LEU A 331 -22.21 7.31 -14.39
C LEU A 331 -22.93 8.66 -14.44
N VAL A 332 -23.09 9.27 -15.62
CA VAL A 332 -23.83 10.53 -15.78
C VAL A 332 -24.65 10.49 -17.07
N ALA A 333 -25.98 10.48 -16.88
CA ALA A 333 -27.07 10.82 -17.80
C ALA A 333 -27.43 9.90 -19.00
N ASP A 334 -28.74 9.64 -19.03
CA ASP A 334 -29.67 9.47 -20.16
C ASP A 334 -30.05 8.11 -20.77
N ASN A 335 -31.36 7.90 -20.69
CA ASN A 335 -32.19 6.94 -21.40
C ASN A 335 -32.13 7.17 -22.92
N THR A 336 -31.01 6.86 -23.56
CA THR A 336 -30.94 6.74 -25.02
C THR A 336 -30.64 5.29 -25.40
N PRO A 337 -31.41 4.67 -26.32
CA PRO A 337 -31.12 3.31 -26.77
C PRO A 337 -29.71 3.27 -27.38
N LEU A 338 -28.82 2.47 -26.79
CA LEU A 338 -27.46 2.32 -27.28
C LEU A 338 -27.48 1.58 -28.62
N ASN A 339 -27.24 2.31 -29.72
CA ASN A 339 -26.98 1.71 -31.03
C ASN A 339 -25.79 0.75 -30.95
N SER A 340 -25.83 -0.33 -31.74
CA SER A 340 -24.82 -1.40 -31.77
C SER A 340 -23.38 -0.85 -31.83
N ARG A 341 -22.53 -1.27 -30.90
CA ARG A 341 -21.10 -0.90 -30.86
C ARG A 341 -20.25 -2.05 -31.40
N VAL A 342 -19.11 -1.74 -32.03
CA VAL A 342 -18.12 -2.74 -32.51
C VAL A 342 -16.86 -2.63 -31.65
N TYR A 343 -16.34 -3.77 -31.20
CA TYR A 343 -15.13 -3.89 -30.39
C TYR A 343 -14.06 -4.70 -31.13
N THR A 344 -12.86 -4.14 -31.32
CA THR A 344 -11.74 -4.85 -31.95
C THR A 344 -10.88 -5.55 -30.91
N VAL A 345 -10.80 -6.88 -30.98
CA VAL A 345 -10.00 -7.75 -30.12
C VAL A 345 -8.53 -7.34 -30.17
N ARG A 346 -7.91 -7.21 -29.00
CA ARG A 346 -6.49 -6.85 -28.85
C ARG A 346 -5.65 -8.06 -28.46
N SER A 347 -4.33 -7.94 -28.56
CA SER A 347 -3.42 -8.97 -28.05
C SER A 347 -3.63 -9.15 -26.54
N GLY A 348 -3.84 -10.40 -26.10
CA GLY A 348 -4.14 -10.73 -24.70
C GLY A 348 -5.62 -10.68 -24.30
N ASP A 349 -6.53 -10.25 -25.18
CA ASP A 349 -7.96 -10.31 -24.89
C ASP A 349 -8.47 -11.75 -24.84
N THR A 350 -9.39 -12.00 -23.90
CA THR A 350 -10.18 -13.21 -23.84
C THR A 350 -11.65 -12.86 -23.97
N LEU A 351 -12.48 -13.79 -24.44
CA LEU A 351 -13.92 -13.57 -24.52
C LEU A 351 -14.53 -13.18 -23.16
N SER A 352 -14.02 -13.75 -22.07
CA SER A 352 -14.40 -13.39 -20.69
C SER A 352 -13.99 -11.98 -20.30
N SER A 353 -12.76 -11.55 -20.62
CA SER A 353 -12.30 -10.20 -20.28
C SER A 353 -13.07 -9.15 -21.08
N ILE A 354 -13.37 -9.40 -22.35
CA ILE A 354 -14.19 -8.50 -23.18
C ILE A 354 -15.63 -8.46 -22.68
N ALA A 355 -16.25 -9.60 -22.41
CA ALA A 355 -17.64 -9.64 -21.91
C ALA A 355 -17.78 -8.87 -20.58
N SER A 356 -16.83 -9.08 -19.66
CA SER A 356 -16.75 -8.33 -18.41
C SER A 356 -16.53 -6.84 -18.63
N ARG A 357 -15.61 -6.47 -19.52
CA ARG A 357 -15.31 -5.07 -19.91
C ARG A 357 -16.53 -4.35 -20.46
N LEU A 358 -17.38 -5.05 -21.20
CA LEU A 358 -18.55 -4.50 -21.88
C LEU A 358 -19.85 -4.68 -21.09
N GLY A 359 -19.79 -5.29 -19.89
CA GLY A 359 -20.97 -5.48 -19.03
C GLY A 359 -22.00 -6.47 -19.59
N VAL A 360 -21.57 -7.45 -20.38
CA VAL A 360 -22.42 -8.47 -21.02
C VAL A 360 -21.97 -9.88 -20.63
N SER A 361 -22.81 -10.89 -20.82
CA SER A 361 -22.37 -12.27 -20.59
C SER A 361 -21.50 -12.75 -21.74
N THR A 362 -20.56 -13.66 -21.46
CA THR A 362 -19.75 -14.33 -22.49
C THR A 362 -20.63 -15.04 -23.51
N LYS A 363 -21.76 -15.60 -23.05
CA LYS A 363 -22.75 -16.29 -23.88
C LYS A 363 -23.46 -15.33 -24.84
N ASP A 364 -23.85 -14.14 -24.38
CA ASP A 364 -24.45 -13.12 -25.24
C ASP A 364 -23.44 -12.62 -26.28
N LEU A 365 -22.20 -12.36 -25.85
CA LEU A 365 -21.13 -11.91 -26.74
C LEU A 365 -20.80 -12.97 -27.81
N GLN A 366 -20.81 -14.26 -27.45
CA GLN A 366 -20.69 -15.37 -28.40
C GLN A 366 -21.86 -15.42 -29.37
N GLN A 367 -23.09 -15.30 -28.86
CA GLN A 367 -24.29 -15.38 -29.67
C GLN A 367 -24.36 -14.26 -30.69
N TRP A 368 -24.08 -13.01 -30.29
CA TRP A 368 -24.07 -11.86 -31.19
C TRP A 368 -23.03 -11.98 -32.31
N ASN A 369 -21.91 -12.63 -32.02
CA ASN A 369 -20.77 -12.78 -32.93
C ASN A 369 -20.67 -14.16 -33.58
N LYS A 370 -21.70 -15.01 -33.39
CA LYS A 370 -21.78 -16.39 -33.88
C LYS A 370 -20.51 -17.21 -33.57
N LEU A 371 -19.90 -16.98 -32.40
CA LEU A 371 -18.68 -17.67 -31.98
C LEU A 371 -19.02 -19.05 -31.44
N ARG A 372 -18.34 -20.09 -31.96
CA ARG A 372 -18.49 -21.48 -31.50
C ARG A 372 -17.62 -21.84 -30.28
N GLY A 373 -16.82 -20.89 -29.77
CA GLY A 373 -15.89 -21.10 -28.66
C GLY A 373 -15.40 -19.78 -28.04
N SER A 374 -14.36 -19.83 -27.20
CA SER A 374 -13.81 -18.68 -26.46
C SER A 374 -12.52 -18.10 -27.05
N LYS A 375 -11.98 -18.74 -28.10
CA LYS A 375 -10.76 -18.27 -28.79
C LYS A 375 -11.08 -17.04 -29.65
N LEU A 376 -10.27 -15.99 -29.48
CA LEU A 376 -10.37 -14.75 -30.24
C LEU A 376 -9.02 -14.45 -30.88
N LYS A 377 -9.03 -13.83 -32.07
CA LYS A 377 -7.81 -13.39 -32.76
C LYS A 377 -7.61 -11.89 -32.55
N PRO A 378 -6.40 -11.41 -32.20
CA PRO A 378 -6.10 -9.98 -32.24
C PRO A 378 -6.46 -9.39 -33.62
N GLY A 379 -7.13 -8.24 -33.62
CA GLY A 379 -7.70 -7.59 -34.81
C GLY A 379 -9.13 -8.03 -35.17
N GLN A 380 -9.71 -9.03 -34.51
CA GLN A 380 -11.07 -9.50 -34.77
C GLN A 380 -12.11 -8.49 -34.28
N SER A 381 -13.07 -8.11 -35.13
CA SER A 381 -14.19 -7.24 -34.74
C SER A 381 -15.33 -8.04 -34.11
N LEU A 382 -15.81 -7.59 -32.94
CA LEU A 382 -16.95 -8.13 -32.22
C LEU A 382 -18.09 -7.10 -32.16
N THR A 383 -19.23 -7.45 -32.71
CA THR A 383 -20.49 -6.71 -32.60
C THR A 383 -21.11 -6.91 -31.23
N ILE A 384 -21.46 -5.79 -30.60
CA ILE A 384 -22.10 -5.74 -29.28
C ILE A 384 -23.55 -5.37 -29.51
N GLY A 385 -24.46 -6.31 -29.21
CA GLY A 385 -25.88 -6.15 -29.45
C GLY A 385 -26.47 -5.03 -28.59
N ALA A 386 -27.20 -4.12 -29.22
CA ALA A 386 -28.05 -3.14 -28.55
C ALA A 386 -29.11 -3.87 -27.71
N GLY A 387 -29.02 -3.78 -26.39
CA GLY A 387 -29.98 -4.37 -25.47
C GLY A 387 -29.29 -5.11 -24.34
N SER A 388 -29.30 -4.49 -23.16
CA SER A 388 -29.00 -5.20 -21.92
C SER A 388 -29.91 -6.43 -21.81
N SER A 389 -29.36 -7.55 -21.36
CA SER A 389 -30.13 -8.77 -21.03
C SER A 389 -31.36 -8.44 -20.18
N ALA A 390 -31.26 -7.45 -19.28
CA ALA A 390 -32.35 -6.91 -18.49
C ALA A 390 -33.51 -6.30 -19.31
N GLN A 391 -33.22 -5.55 -20.37
CA GLN A 391 -34.26 -4.96 -21.22
C GLN A 391 -34.99 -6.04 -22.03
N ARG A 392 -34.27 -7.06 -22.51
CA ARG A 392 -34.89 -8.20 -23.22
C ARG A 392 -35.72 -9.08 -22.29
N LEU A 393 -35.27 -9.29 -21.05
CA LEU A 393 -36.02 -10.04 -20.04
C LEU A 393 -37.25 -9.27 -19.55
N ALA A 394 -37.14 -7.94 -19.38
CA ALA A 394 -38.27 -7.08 -19.03
C ALA A 394 -39.30 -6.96 -20.16
N ASN A 395 -38.86 -6.92 -21.43
CA ASN A 395 -39.74 -6.85 -22.59
C ASN A 395 -40.43 -8.18 -22.93
N ASN A 396 -39.92 -9.30 -22.44
CA ASN A 396 -40.55 -10.61 -22.61
C ASN A 396 -41.72 -10.84 -21.64
N SER A 397 -41.99 -9.90 -20.71
CA SER A 397 -43.11 -9.93 -19.75
C SER A 397 -43.19 -11.12 -18.79
N ASP A 398 -42.30 -12.11 -18.92
CA ASP A 398 -42.22 -13.31 -18.06
C ASP A 398 -41.53 -12.99 -16.73
N SER A 399 -42.26 -12.27 -15.87
CA SER A 399 -41.86 -11.99 -14.49
C SER A 399 -42.43 -13.00 -13.51
N ILE A 400 -41.64 -13.35 -12.51
CA ILE A 400 -42.09 -14.05 -11.31
C ILE A 400 -41.94 -13.13 -10.10
N THR A 401 -42.85 -13.23 -9.15
CA THR A 401 -42.72 -12.57 -7.85
C THR A 401 -42.14 -13.55 -6.84
N TYR A 402 -40.91 -13.32 -6.42
CA TYR A 402 -40.23 -14.12 -5.40
C TYR A 402 -40.43 -13.51 -4.00
N ARG A 403 -40.92 -14.31 -3.04
CA ARG A 403 -40.98 -13.92 -1.63
C ARG A 403 -39.72 -14.37 -0.91
N VAL A 404 -38.96 -13.42 -0.37
CA VAL A 404 -37.70 -13.62 0.32
C VAL A 404 -37.90 -14.53 1.54
N ARG A 405 -37.07 -15.56 1.67
CA ARG A 405 -37.11 -16.52 2.79
C ARG A 405 -36.02 -16.20 3.82
N LYS A 406 -36.19 -16.69 5.04
CA LYS A 406 -35.18 -16.58 6.10
C LYS A 406 -33.86 -17.21 5.65
N GLY A 407 -32.80 -16.41 5.54
CA GLY A 407 -31.47 -16.83 5.09
C GLY A 407 -31.16 -16.55 3.62
N ASP A 408 -32.11 -16.03 2.84
CA ASP A 408 -31.82 -15.58 1.47
C ASP A 408 -31.02 -14.27 1.46
N SER A 409 -30.07 -14.17 0.54
CA SER A 409 -29.44 -12.92 0.11
C SER A 409 -29.79 -12.62 -1.35
N LEU A 410 -29.68 -11.35 -1.76
CA LEU A 410 -29.90 -10.94 -3.16
C LEU A 410 -29.02 -11.73 -4.14
N SER A 411 -27.78 -12.04 -3.75
CA SER A 411 -26.87 -12.86 -4.54
C SER A 411 -27.33 -14.32 -4.64
N SER A 412 -27.84 -14.90 -3.55
CA SER A 412 -28.38 -16.27 -3.54
C SER A 412 -29.65 -16.40 -4.38
N ILE A 413 -30.53 -15.40 -4.36
CA ILE A 413 -31.77 -15.34 -5.13
C ILE A 413 -31.44 -15.19 -6.62
N ALA A 414 -30.60 -14.22 -6.97
CA ALA A 414 -30.19 -13.99 -8.35
C ALA A 414 -29.55 -15.24 -8.97
N LYS A 415 -28.66 -15.91 -8.21
CA LYS A 415 -28.04 -17.17 -8.62
C LYS A 415 -29.06 -18.30 -8.79
N ARG A 416 -30.01 -18.44 -7.85
CA ARG A 416 -31.06 -19.49 -7.89
C ARG A 416 -31.93 -19.36 -9.13
N HIS A 417 -32.24 -18.14 -9.54
CA HIS A 417 -33.11 -17.87 -10.70
C HIS A 417 -32.35 -17.63 -12.01
N GLY A 418 -31.02 -17.75 -11.99
CA GLY A 418 -30.18 -17.62 -13.19
C GLY A 418 -30.18 -16.20 -13.79
N VAL A 419 -30.37 -15.18 -12.95
CA VAL A 419 -30.41 -13.75 -13.32
C VAL A 419 -29.22 -13.00 -12.71
N ASN A 420 -28.82 -11.89 -13.33
CA ASN A 420 -27.72 -11.08 -12.78
C ASN A 420 -28.20 -10.31 -11.54
N ILE A 421 -27.38 -10.27 -10.48
CA ILE A 421 -27.70 -9.52 -9.26
C ILE A 421 -28.00 -8.04 -9.54
N LYS A 422 -27.29 -7.43 -10.50
CA LYS A 422 -27.53 -6.03 -10.90
C LYS A 422 -28.87 -5.84 -11.59
N ASP A 423 -29.34 -6.86 -12.30
CA ASP A 423 -30.65 -6.84 -12.96
C ASP A 423 -31.77 -6.96 -11.90
N VAL A 424 -31.60 -7.83 -10.89
CA VAL A 424 -32.52 -7.91 -9.75
C VAL A 424 -32.59 -6.59 -8.98
N MET A 425 -31.45 -5.93 -8.75
CA MET A 425 -31.42 -4.60 -8.14
C MET A 425 -32.11 -3.53 -9.01
N ARG A 426 -32.08 -3.69 -10.33
CA ARG A 426 -32.67 -2.74 -11.27
C ARG A 426 -34.19 -2.88 -11.35
N TRP A 427 -34.71 -4.10 -11.25
CA TRP A 427 -36.15 -4.38 -11.28
C TRP A 427 -36.86 -4.04 -9.97
N ASN A 428 -36.12 -3.90 -8.87
CA ASN A 428 -36.65 -3.77 -7.53
C ASN A 428 -36.06 -2.55 -6.83
N SER A 429 -36.92 -1.61 -6.45
CA SER A 429 -36.55 -0.31 -5.88
C SER A 429 -35.82 -0.40 -4.54
N ASP A 430 -36.13 -1.41 -3.72
CA ASP A 430 -35.61 -1.57 -2.35
C ASP A 430 -34.91 -2.92 -2.14
N THR A 431 -33.64 -3.00 -2.56
CA THR A 431 -32.82 -4.23 -2.42
C THR A 431 -31.67 -4.11 -1.41
N ALA A 432 -31.51 -2.95 -0.78
CA ALA A 432 -30.39 -2.65 0.12
C ALA A 432 -30.49 -3.32 1.49
N ASN A 433 -31.71 -3.58 1.99
CA ASN A 433 -31.98 -4.13 3.33
C ASN A 433 -33.02 -5.26 3.30
N LEU A 434 -32.75 -6.30 2.51
CA LEU A 434 -33.68 -7.40 2.25
C LEU A 434 -34.07 -8.17 3.53
N GLN A 435 -35.36 -8.25 3.84
CA GLN A 435 -35.94 -8.97 4.98
C GLN A 435 -36.74 -10.21 4.54
N PRO A 436 -36.84 -11.25 5.39
CA PRO A 436 -37.75 -12.36 5.14
C PRO A 436 -39.19 -11.87 5.01
N GLY A 437 -39.84 -12.19 3.88
CA GLY A 437 -41.20 -11.76 3.56
C GLY A 437 -41.27 -10.69 2.45
N ASP A 438 -40.16 -10.01 2.13
CA ASP A 438 -40.09 -9.04 1.04
C ASP A 438 -40.42 -9.68 -0.30
N LYS A 439 -41.00 -8.90 -1.22
CA LYS A 439 -41.35 -9.35 -2.58
C LYS A 439 -40.37 -8.75 -3.58
N LEU A 440 -39.77 -9.60 -4.40
CA LEU A 440 -38.91 -9.21 -5.51
C LEU A 440 -39.51 -9.66 -6.84
N THR A 441 -39.59 -8.75 -7.80
CA THR A 441 -39.89 -9.03 -9.19
C THR A 441 -38.62 -9.53 -9.88
N LEU A 442 -38.67 -10.73 -10.45
CA LEU A 442 -37.57 -11.33 -11.21
C LEU A 442 -38.05 -11.63 -12.62
N PHE A 443 -37.37 -11.13 -13.64
CA PHE A 443 -37.62 -11.54 -15.02
C PHE A 443 -36.71 -12.70 -15.39
N VAL A 444 -37.29 -13.88 -15.59
CA VAL A 444 -36.56 -15.14 -15.81
C VAL A 444 -36.79 -15.65 -17.23
N LYS A 445 -35.93 -16.52 -17.74
CA LYS A 445 -36.19 -17.21 -19.02
C LYS A 445 -37.12 -18.40 -18.75
N ASN A 446 -38.07 -18.68 -19.65
CA ASN A 446 -39.12 -19.71 -19.51
C ASN A 446 -38.67 -21.13 -19.11
N ASN A 447 -37.37 -21.47 -19.20
CA ASN A 447 -36.84 -22.76 -18.74
C ASN A 447 -36.35 -22.79 -17.27
N ASN A 448 -36.48 -21.68 -16.52
CA ASN A 448 -35.95 -21.55 -15.14
C ASN A 448 -37.03 -21.39 -14.06
N MET A 449 -38.30 -21.72 -14.35
CA MET A 449 -39.32 -21.81 -13.30
C MET A 449 -39.02 -23.05 -12.43
N PRO A 450 -38.75 -22.91 -11.13
CA PRO A 450 -38.83 -24.03 -10.22
C PRO A 450 -40.32 -24.26 -9.92
N ASP A 451 -40.95 -25.00 -10.83
CA ASP A 451 -42.19 -25.79 -10.73
C ASP A 451 -42.89 -25.81 -12.11
N SER A 452 -42.43 -26.74 -12.93
CA SER A 452 -43.28 -27.64 -13.72
C SER A 452 -42.75 -29.05 -13.51
#